data_AF-A0AA88SU01-F1
#
_entry.id   AF-A0AA88SU01-F1
#
_cell.length_a   1.000
_cell.length_b   1.000
_cell.length_c   1.000
_cell.angle_alpha   90.00
_cell.angle_beta   90.00
_cell.angle_gamma   90.00
#
_symmetry.space_group_name_H-M   'P 1'
#
loop_
_entity.id
_entity.type
_entity.pdbx_description
1 polymer ?
#
loop_
_entity_poly.entity_id
_entity_poly.type
_entity_poly.pdbx_seq_one_letter_code
_entity_poly.pdbx_strand_id
1 'polypeptide(L)'
;MLTLGGFGFGWFREVIRIPAYVSEANQDAEKERKRIRAMVPPPVSPMRFAGQVCVGIYFGTVALIGLNSLSFFYLIVLPLCVGAGVHLVSSVGHQTSDLKKTLTACLITSPIFYGSTLSPLPISLAASVTATQSRRFKRPRTPGSTQELGPRLYRLGLAWLAFSAPLGYCIFHNTTATLYYLSDCVAALLDIFWFLPWLRGVLEYVLLMPYRILCVLTGGGYYEETWRRLLEILLKEYTEREKEALQVLSLKGEASLEDITRSYRDLAKTWHPDHNPSKNAEAMFMKINEAYEILLQRHRPQRFK
;
A
#
# COMPACT_ATOMS: atom_id res chain seq x y z
N MET A 1 4.32 -2.00 -13.53
CA MET A 1 5.73 -2.44 -13.65
C MET A 1 6.33 -2.86 -12.30
N LEU A 2 5.80 -2.44 -11.15
CA LEU A 2 6.34 -2.84 -9.83
C LEU A 2 6.21 -4.33 -9.46
N THR A 3 5.44 -5.14 -10.18
CA THR A 3 5.35 -6.58 -9.91
C THR A 3 6.28 -7.43 -10.79
N LEU A 4 7.04 -6.86 -11.74
CA LEU A 4 7.78 -7.65 -12.75
C LEU A 4 6.91 -8.79 -13.33
N GLY A 5 5.66 -8.49 -13.67
CA GLY A 5 4.71 -9.50 -14.14
C GLY A 5 4.32 -10.54 -13.08
N GLY A 6 4.27 -10.18 -11.79
CA GLY A 6 4.02 -11.15 -10.72
C GLY A 6 5.24 -12.02 -10.46
N PHE A 7 6.35 -11.41 -10.03
CA PHE A 7 7.60 -12.08 -9.66
C PHE A 7 8.23 -12.90 -10.81
N GLY A 8 8.27 -12.35 -12.02
CA GLY A 8 8.93 -12.97 -13.18
C GLY A 8 8.09 -14.02 -13.91
N PHE A 9 7.12 -14.65 -13.25
CA PHE A 9 6.22 -15.64 -13.85
C PHE A 9 5.40 -15.08 -15.02
N GLY A 10 4.98 -13.82 -14.93
CA GLY A 10 4.22 -13.16 -15.99
C GLY A 10 5.05 -12.88 -17.23
N TRP A 11 6.37 -12.65 -17.12
CA TRP A 11 7.24 -12.51 -18.29
C TRP A 11 7.37 -13.82 -19.05
N PHE A 12 7.58 -14.92 -18.33
CA PHE A 12 7.64 -16.26 -18.92
C PHE A 12 6.32 -16.63 -19.61
N ARG A 13 5.19 -16.36 -18.94
CA ARG A 13 3.86 -16.51 -19.52
C ARG A 13 3.67 -15.64 -20.76
N GLU A 14 4.18 -14.41 -20.75
CA GLU A 14 4.02 -13.49 -21.87
C GLU A 14 4.80 -13.98 -23.09
N VAL A 15 6.04 -14.45 -22.91
CA VAL A 15 6.87 -15.03 -23.98
C VAL A 15 6.17 -16.23 -24.64
N ILE A 16 5.60 -17.12 -23.84
CA ILE A 16 4.83 -18.28 -24.34
C ILE A 16 3.57 -17.83 -25.10
N ARG A 17 3.01 -16.67 -24.76
CA ARG A 17 1.76 -16.16 -25.32
C ARG A 17 1.95 -15.23 -26.53
N ILE A 18 3.18 -14.84 -26.87
CA ILE A 18 3.47 -14.02 -28.05
C ILE A 18 2.85 -14.60 -29.34
N PRO A 19 2.97 -15.90 -29.65
CA PRO A 19 2.36 -16.47 -30.86
C PRO A 19 0.84 -16.35 -30.85
N ALA A 20 0.21 -16.50 -29.68
CA ALA A 20 -1.22 -16.30 -29.52
C ALA A 20 -1.61 -14.85 -29.79
N TYR A 21 -0.86 -13.86 -29.27
CA TYR A 21 -1.12 -12.44 -29.55
C TYR A 21 -0.95 -12.07 -31.03
N VAL A 22 0.05 -12.64 -31.71
CA VAL A 22 0.24 -12.47 -33.16
C VAL A 22 -0.93 -13.09 -33.92
N SER A 23 -1.39 -14.28 -33.51
CA SER A 23 -2.54 -14.94 -34.13
C SER A 23 -3.85 -14.17 -33.89
N GLU A 24 -4.01 -13.57 -32.71
CA GLU A 24 -5.20 -12.79 -32.32
C GLU A 24 -5.23 -11.48 -33.13
N ALA A 25 -4.10 -10.76 -33.21
CA ALA A 25 -3.95 -9.57 -34.04
C ALA A 25 -4.21 -9.83 -35.54
N ASN A 26 -3.84 -11.02 -36.04
CA ASN A 26 -4.08 -11.40 -37.44
C ASN A 26 -5.53 -11.84 -37.70
N GLN A 27 -6.21 -12.46 -36.73
CA GLN A 27 -7.61 -12.91 -36.85
C GLN A 27 -8.64 -11.80 -36.58
N ASP A 28 -8.24 -10.71 -35.91
CA ASP A 28 -9.12 -9.61 -35.53
C ASP A 28 -9.69 -8.87 -36.74
N ALA A 29 -8.93 -8.69 -37.83
CA ALA A 29 -9.42 -7.94 -38.99
C ALA A 29 -10.71 -8.53 -39.61
N GLU A 30 -10.88 -9.86 -39.60
CA GLU A 30 -12.04 -10.55 -40.17
C GLU A 30 -13.15 -10.86 -39.15
N LYS A 31 -12.80 -11.28 -37.92
CA LYS A 31 -13.80 -11.61 -36.88
C LYS A 31 -14.46 -10.37 -36.29
N GLU A 32 -13.75 -9.24 -36.24
CA GLU A 32 -14.24 -7.99 -35.67
C GLU A 32 -15.38 -7.40 -36.53
N ARG A 33 -15.35 -7.56 -37.86
CA ARG A 33 -16.48 -7.20 -38.75
C ARG A 33 -17.76 -8.02 -38.48
N LYS A 34 -17.64 -9.31 -38.16
CA LYS A 34 -18.81 -10.18 -37.87
C LYS A 34 -19.37 -9.97 -36.47
N ARG A 35 -18.52 -9.65 -35.47
CA ARG A 35 -18.92 -9.52 -34.06
C ARG A 35 -19.58 -8.18 -33.73
N ILE A 36 -19.23 -7.08 -34.40
CA ILE A 36 -19.89 -5.77 -34.20
C ILE A 36 -21.40 -5.83 -34.52
N ARG A 37 -21.83 -6.73 -35.42
CA ARG A 37 -23.25 -6.96 -35.73
C ARG A 37 -24.01 -7.70 -34.62
N ALA A 38 -23.31 -8.42 -33.74
CA ALA A 38 -23.92 -9.13 -32.63
C ALA A 38 -23.63 -8.35 -31.34
N MET A 39 -24.62 -7.62 -30.82
CA MET A 39 -24.59 -6.81 -29.60
C MET A 39 -24.39 -7.63 -28.29
N VAL A 40 -23.52 -8.64 -28.31
CA VAL A 40 -23.28 -9.54 -27.18
C VAL A 40 -22.12 -9.01 -26.33
N PRO A 41 -22.29 -8.81 -25.02
CA PRO A 41 -21.20 -8.38 -24.14
C PRO A 41 -20.13 -9.49 -24.03
N PRO A 42 -18.85 -9.13 -23.80
CA PRO A 42 -17.78 -10.12 -23.63
C PRO A 42 -18.07 -11.11 -22.48
N PRO A 43 -17.50 -12.33 -22.49
CA PRO A 43 -17.66 -13.27 -21.38
C PRO A 43 -17.00 -12.75 -20.10
N VAL A 44 -17.55 -13.12 -18.94
CA VAL A 44 -16.94 -12.84 -17.63
C VAL A 44 -15.71 -13.73 -17.43
N SER A 45 -14.64 -13.14 -16.92
CA SER A 45 -13.43 -13.88 -16.54
C SER A 45 -13.18 -13.67 -15.05
N PRO A 46 -13.23 -14.73 -14.21
CA PRO A 46 -12.99 -14.60 -12.78
C PRO A 46 -11.56 -14.14 -12.49
N MET A 47 -10.58 -14.59 -13.28
CA MET A 47 -9.18 -14.13 -13.16
C MET A 47 -9.05 -12.62 -13.40
N ARG A 48 -9.82 -12.10 -14.36
CA ARG A 48 -9.85 -10.67 -14.65
C ARG A 48 -10.51 -9.87 -13.53
N PHE A 49 -11.60 -10.38 -12.98
CA PHE A 49 -12.28 -9.78 -11.83
C PHE A 49 -11.35 -9.74 -10.61
N ALA A 50 -10.69 -10.85 -10.28
CA ALA A 50 -9.69 -10.89 -9.21
C ALA A 50 -8.55 -9.88 -9.46
N GLY A 51 -8.04 -9.83 -10.69
CA GLY A 51 -7.04 -8.85 -11.09
C GLY A 51 -7.51 -7.40 -10.93
N GLN A 52 -8.76 -7.08 -11.26
CA GLN A 52 -9.35 -5.74 -11.08
C GLN A 52 -9.35 -5.36 -9.59
N VAL A 53 -9.84 -6.25 -8.73
CA VAL A 53 -9.89 -6.02 -7.29
C VAL A 53 -8.49 -5.81 -6.72
N CYS A 54 -7.55 -6.71 -7.02
CA CYS A 54 -6.18 -6.64 -6.52
C CYS A 54 -5.45 -5.36 -6.99
N VAL A 55 -5.55 -5.00 -8.27
CA VAL A 55 -4.88 -3.81 -8.80
C VAL A 55 -5.55 -2.53 -8.32
N GLY A 56 -6.88 -2.51 -8.16
CA GLY A 56 -7.60 -1.40 -7.55
C GLY A 56 -7.17 -1.15 -6.10
N ILE A 57 -7.04 -2.22 -5.30
CA ILE A 57 -6.53 -2.15 -3.92
C ILE A 57 -5.11 -1.59 -3.93
N TYR A 58 -4.23 -2.15 -4.78
CA TYR A 58 -2.84 -1.69 -4.91
C TYR A 58 -2.75 -0.19 -5.22
N PHE A 59 -3.54 0.31 -6.17
CA PHE A 59 -3.57 1.74 -6.51
C PHE A 59 -4.09 2.60 -5.35
N GLY A 60 -5.09 2.12 -4.61
CA GLY A 60 -5.60 2.81 -3.43
C GLY A 60 -4.60 2.85 -2.27
N THR A 61 -3.91 1.74 -1.98
CA THR A 61 -2.88 1.68 -0.95
C THR A 61 -1.70 2.59 -1.29
N VAL A 62 -1.25 2.62 -2.55
CA VAL A 62 -0.22 3.56 -2.97
C VAL A 62 -0.67 5.00 -2.81
N ALA A 63 -1.92 5.32 -3.13
CA ALA A 63 -2.47 6.66 -2.91
C ALA A 63 -2.53 7.02 -1.42
N LEU A 64 -2.89 6.07 -0.54
CA LEU A 64 -2.86 6.28 0.92
C LEU A 64 -1.45 6.61 1.42
N ILE A 65 -0.45 5.94 0.87
CA ILE A 65 0.95 6.16 1.27
C ILE A 65 1.47 7.50 0.69
N GLY A 66 1.14 7.79 -0.57
CA GLY A 66 1.74 8.87 -1.35
C GLY A 66 1.00 10.20 -1.29
N LEU A 67 -0.31 10.18 -1.07
CA LEU A 67 -1.21 11.30 -1.37
C LEU A 67 -2.21 11.61 -0.24
N ASN A 68 -2.17 10.91 0.89
CA ASN A 68 -3.09 11.11 2.02
C ASN A 68 -3.02 12.51 2.65
N SER A 69 -1.94 13.28 2.39
CA SER A 69 -1.84 14.68 2.82
C SER A 69 -2.70 15.67 2.01
N LEU A 70 -3.32 15.23 0.91
CA LEU A 70 -4.15 16.09 0.08
C LEU A 70 -5.54 16.33 0.70
N SER A 71 -6.05 17.54 0.56
CA SER A 71 -7.43 17.85 0.95
C SER A 71 -8.43 16.97 0.19
N PHE A 72 -9.50 16.54 0.86
CA PHE A 72 -10.53 15.66 0.29
C PHE A 72 -9.99 14.32 -0.25
N PHE A 73 -8.85 13.86 0.26
CA PHE A 73 -8.20 12.64 -0.21
C PHE A 73 -9.15 11.43 -0.26
N TYR A 74 -9.81 11.12 0.86
CA TYR A 74 -10.75 9.99 0.95
C TYR A 74 -12.02 10.16 0.11
N LEU A 75 -12.38 11.37 -0.30
CA LEU A 75 -13.62 11.63 -1.04
C LEU A 75 -13.40 11.68 -2.55
N ILE A 76 -12.21 12.12 -2.99
CA ILE A 76 -11.92 12.39 -4.40
C ILE A 76 -10.68 11.63 -4.86
N VAL A 77 -9.53 11.86 -4.23
CA VAL A 77 -8.24 11.34 -4.73
C VAL A 77 -8.20 9.81 -4.66
N LEU A 78 -8.52 9.24 -3.50
CA LEU A 78 -8.55 7.81 -3.28
C LEU A 78 -9.47 7.05 -4.27
N PRO A 79 -10.76 7.40 -4.42
CA PRO A 79 -11.64 6.68 -5.34
C PRO A 79 -11.23 6.85 -6.80
N LEU A 80 -10.62 7.99 -7.19
CA LEU A 80 -10.06 8.16 -8.53
C LEU A 80 -8.86 7.22 -8.77
N CYS A 81 -7.95 7.11 -7.80
CA CYS A 81 -6.81 6.19 -7.88
C CYS A 81 -7.25 4.73 -7.97
N VAL A 82 -8.16 4.30 -7.08
CA VAL A 82 -8.71 2.94 -7.08
C VAL A 82 -9.43 2.65 -8.40
N GLY A 83 -10.29 3.57 -8.85
CA GLY A 83 -11.03 3.44 -10.10
C GLY A 83 -10.11 3.38 -11.33
N ALA A 84 -9.01 4.13 -11.34
CA ALA A 84 -8.00 4.06 -12.39
C ALA A 84 -7.33 2.67 -12.43
N GLY A 85 -7.00 2.09 -11.27
CA GLY A 85 -6.44 0.73 -11.17
C GLY A 85 -7.40 -0.34 -11.69
N VAL A 86 -8.68 -0.28 -11.29
CA VAL A 86 -9.73 -1.19 -11.77
C VAL A 86 -9.93 -1.04 -13.28
N HIS A 87 -10.00 0.19 -13.79
CA HIS A 87 -10.19 0.46 -15.21
C HIS A 87 -8.99 0.04 -16.07
N LEU A 88 -7.77 0.11 -15.52
CA LEU A 88 -6.57 -0.38 -16.18
C LEU A 88 -6.69 -1.88 -16.49
N VAL A 89 -7.10 -2.68 -15.51
CA VAL A 89 -7.29 -4.13 -15.70
C VAL A 89 -8.53 -4.41 -16.56
N SER A 90 -9.61 -3.64 -16.41
CA SER A 90 -10.79 -3.77 -17.26
C SER A 90 -10.49 -3.48 -18.74
N SER A 91 -9.44 -2.71 -19.03
CA SER A 91 -9.03 -2.30 -20.37
C SER A 91 -7.89 -3.11 -20.99
N VAL A 92 -7.47 -4.23 -20.39
CA VAL A 92 -6.48 -5.16 -20.98
C VAL A 92 -7.05 -5.93 -22.19
N GLY A 93 -6.27 -6.11 -23.26
CA GLY A 93 -6.70 -6.83 -24.47
C GLY A 93 -7.83 -6.12 -25.23
N HIS A 94 -8.79 -6.89 -25.75
CA HIS A 94 -9.89 -6.40 -26.62
C HIS A 94 -11.13 -5.89 -25.87
N GLN A 95 -11.13 -5.98 -24.53
CA GLN A 95 -12.26 -5.57 -23.70
C GLN A 95 -11.93 -4.27 -22.95
N THR A 96 -12.97 -3.54 -22.59
CA THR A 96 -12.92 -2.34 -21.74
C THR A 96 -14.20 -2.25 -20.92
N SER A 97 -14.23 -1.40 -19.89
CA SER A 97 -15.45 -1.06 -19.14
C SER A 97 -15.82 0.40 -19.33
N ASP A 98 -17.05 0.76 -18.98
CA ASP A 98 -17.46 2.16 -18.95
C ASP A 98 -16.75 2.88 -17.78
N LEU A 99 -15.77 3.74 -18.12
CA LEU A 99 -14.98 4.47 -17.14
C LEU A 99 -15.86 5.35 -16.25
N LYS A 100 -16.88 6.01 -16.81
CA LYS A 100 -17.74 6.92 -16.04
C LYS A 100 -18.48 6.16 -14.96
N LYS A 101 -19.10 5.03 -15.32
CA LYS A 101 -19.82 4.17 -14.36
C LYS A 101 -18.90 3.59 -13.29
N THR A 102 -17.68 3.20 -13.70
CA THR A 102 -16.68 2.65 -12.77
C THR A 102 -16.24 3.72 -11.76
N LEU A 103 -15.97 4.95 -12.20
CA LEU A 103 -15.58 6.06 -11.32
C LEU A 103 -16.73 6.54 -10.43
N THR A 104 -17.96 6.61 -10.95
CA THR A 104 -19.13 6.96 -10.12
C THR A 104 -19.34 5.94 -9.00
N ALA A 105 -19.14 4.65 -9.28
CA ALA A 105 -19.21 3.62 -8.24
C ALA A 105 -18.17 3.88 -7.15
N CYS A 106 -16.91 4.18 -7.53
CA CYS A 106 -15.85 4.50 -6.57
C CYS A 106 -16.23 5.70 -5.69
N LEU A 107 -16.67 6.80 -6.31
CA LEU A 107 -17.05 8.04 -5.63
C LEU A 107 -18.26 7.87 -4.70
N ILE A 108 -19.22 7.01 -5.05
CA ILE A 108 -20.37 6.71 -4.19
C ILE A 108 -19.95 5.85 -2.99
N THR A 109 -19.04 4.89 -3.20
CA THR A 109 -18.59 4.02 -2.11
C THR A 109 -17.59 4.68 -1.15
N SER A 110 -16.85 5.68 -1.61
CA SER A 110 -15.77 6.30 -0.84
C SER A 110 -16.23 6.93 0.49
N PRO A 111 -17.31 7.74 0.53
CA PRO A 111 -17.78 8.39 1.76
C PRO A 111 -18.20 7.41 2.85
N ILE A 112 -18.65 6.21 2.49
CA ILE A 112 -19.11 5.18 3.43
C ILE A 112 -17.94 4.70 4.31
N PHE A 113 -16.73 4.67 3.76
CA PHE A 113 -15.52 4.19 4.44
C PHE A 113 -14.51 5.32 4.68
N TYR A 114 -15.01 6.55 4.87
CA TYR A 114 -14.19 7.72 5.09
C TYR A 114 -13.24 7.53 6.29
N GLY A 115 -11.96 7.85 6.10
CA GLY A 115 -10.94 7.78 7.16
C GLY A 115 -10.46 6.38 7.53
N SER A 116 -11.00 5.32 6.93
CA SER A 116 -10.52 3.95 7.16
C SER A 116 -9.33 3.62 6.26
N THR A 117 -8.29 3.00 6.82
CA THR A 117 -7.15 2.43 6.06
C THR A 117 -7.58 1.28 5.15
N LEU A 118 -8.70 0.60 5.48
CA LEU A 118 -9.27 -0.48 4.68
C LEU A 118 -10.16 0.02 3.53
N SER A 119 -10.36 1.32 3.40
CA SER A 119 -11.19 1.93 2.35
C SER A 119 -10.88 1.49 0.91
N PRO A 120 -9.64 1.18 0.48
CA PRO A 120 -9.38 0.71 -0.89
C PRO A 120 -10.12 -0.58 -1.26
N LEU A 121 -10.34 -1.49 -0.30
CA LEU A 121 -10.94 -2.80 -0.54
C LEU A 121 -12.42 -2.71 -0.99
N PRO A 122 -13.34 -2.10 -0.21
CA PRO A 122 -14.74 -2.00 -0.61
C PRO A 122 -14.92 -1.14 -1.86
N ILE A 123 -14.14 -0.07 -2.02
CA ILE A 123 -14.16 0.78 -3.22
C ILE A 123 -13.75 -0.05 -4.45
N SER A 124 -12.67 -0.80 -4.34
CA SER A 124 -12.16 -1.65 -5.44
C SER A 124 -13.13 -2.77 -5.80
N LEU A 125 -13.78 -3.39 -4.81
CA LEU A 125 -14.78 -4.42 -5.02
C LEU A 125 -16.01 -3.87 -5.77
N ALA A 126 -16.57 -2.75 -5.29
CA ALA A 126 -17.73 -2.13 -5.92
C ALA A 126 -17.42 -1.68 -7.36
N ALA A 127 -16.27 -1.05 -7.57
CA ALA A 127 -15.79 -0.65 -8.88
C ALA A 127 -15.61 -1.85 -9.82
N SER A 128 -15.07 -2.96 -9.34
CA SER A 128 -14.86 -4.19 -10.13
C SER A 128 -16.18 -4.84 -10.53
N VAL A 129 -17.18 -4.85 -9.64
CA VAL A 129 -18.54 -5.30 -9.96
C VAL A 129 -19.16 -4.41 -11.04
N THR A 130 -19.12 -3.09 -10.88
CA THR A 130 -19.65 -2.16 -11.89
C THR A 130 -18.89 -2.25 -13.22
N ALA A 131 -17.58 -2.43 -13.20
CA ALA A 131 -16.77 -2.63 -14.41
C ALA A 131 -17.16 -3.92 -15.14
N THR A 132 -17.47 -4.98 -14.39
CA THR A 132 -17.90 -6.28 -14.94
C THR A 132 -19.32 -6.22 -15.51
N GLN A 133 -20.21 -5.44 -14.90
CA GLN A 133 -21.57 -5.19 -15.40
C GLN A 133 -21.57 -4.31 -16.65
N SER A 134 -20.65 -3.34 -16.74
CA SER A 134 -20.56 -2.36 -17.84
C SER A 134 -19.49 -2.70 -18.89
N ARG A 135 -19.16 -3.99 -19.04
CA ARG A 135 -18.14 -4.49 -19.97
C ARG A 135 -18.53 -4.33 -21.43
N ARG A 136 -17.57 -3.92 -22.27
CA ARG A 136 -17.74 -3.66 -23.70
C ARG A 136 -16.49 -4.08 -24.47
N PHE A 137 -16.65 -4.39 -25.74
CA PHE A 137 -15.49 -4.51 -26.63
C PHE A 137 -14.93 -3.13 -26.95
N LYS A 138 -13.61 -3.05 -27.13
CA LYS A 138 -12.97 -1.84 -27.64
C LYS A 138 -13.45 -1.57 -29.07
N ARG A 139 -13.47 -0.29 -29.45
CA ARG A 139 -13.79 0.07 -30.84
C ARG A 139 -12.67 -0.43 -31.77
N PRO A 140 -13.02 -0.98 -32.94
CA PRO A 140 -12.04 -1.42 -33.92
C PRO A 140 -11.16 -0.27 -34.35
N ARG A 141 -9.90 -0.56 -34.66
CA ARG A 141 -9.01 0.44 -35.26
C ARG A 141 -9.38 0.65 -36.72
N THR A 142 -9.29 1.90 -37.16
CA THR A 142 -9.28 2.21 -38.59
C THR A 142 -8.03 1.61 -39.23
N PRO A 143 -8.16 0.82 -40.31
CA PRO A 143 -7.03 0.27 -41.03
C PRO A 143 -6.21 1.42 -41.63
N GLY A 144 -4.89 1.42 -41.40
CA GLY A 144 -3.97 2.44 -41.90
C GLY A 144 -3.53 3.52 -40.89
N SER A 145 -4.03 3.55 -39.65
CA SER A 145 -3.47 4.46 -38.64
C SER A 145 -2.15 3.91 -38.10
N THR A 146 -1.03 4.41 -38.62
CA THR A 146 0.29 4.24 -38.01
C THR A 146 0.28 4.91 -36.65
N GLN A 147 0.39 4.11 -35.60
CA GLN A 147 0.41 4.64 -34.25
C GLN A 147 1.79 5.18 -33.95
N GLU A 148 1.86 6.50 -33.79
CA GLU A 148 3.06 7.15 -33.31
C GLU A 148 3.40 6.59 -31.91
N LEU A 149 4.59 6.00 -31.82
CA LEU A 149 5.11 5.45 -30.57
C LEU A 149 5.35 6.57 -29.54
N GLY A 150 5.73 7.76 -30.00
CA GLY A 150 6.04 8.93 -29.16
C GLY A 150 4.91 9.30 -28.19
N PRO A 151 3.70 9.64 -28.67
CA PRO A 151 2.57 10.01 -27.80
C PRO A 151 2.18 8.92 -26.79
N ARG A 152 2.43 7.65 -27.09
CA ARG A 152 2.18 6.54 -26.16
C ARG A 152 3.21 6.46 -25.07
N LEU A 153 4.49 6.51 -25.46
CA LEU A 153 5.60 6.53 -24.53
C LEU A 153 5.51 7.77 -23.63
N TYR A 154 5.08 8.91 -24.16
CA TYR A 154 4.79 10.11 -23.39
C TYR A 154 3.68 9.90 -22.35
N ARG A 155 2.51 9.39 -22.76
CA ARG A 155 1.41 9.10 -21.81
C ARG A 155 1.79 8.06 -20.77
N LEU A 156 2.57 7.06 -21.16
CA LEU A 156 3.06 6.01 -20.26
C LEU A 156 4.10 6.57 -19.29
N GLY A 157 4.99 7.45 -19.76
CA GLY A 157 5.94 8.19 -18.94
C GLY A 157 5.25 9.11 -17.95
N LEU A 158 4.22 9.84 -18.38
CA LEU A 158 3.40 10.68 -17.51
C LEU A 158 2.67 9.87 -16.44
N ALA A 159 2.07 8.73 -16.83
CA ALA A 159 1.41 7.82 -15.90
C ALA A 159 2.40 7.19 -14.90
N TRP A 160 3.62 6.90 -15.35
CA TRP A 160 4.69 6.42 -14.50
C TRP A 160 5.11 7.48 -13.48
N LEU A 161 5.41 8.71 -13.94
CA LEU A 161 5.78 9.85 -13.10
C LEU A 161 4.70 10.18 -12.06
N ALA A 162 3.43 10.19 -12.45
CA ALA A 162 2.31 10.48 -11.56
C ALA A 162 2.20 9.49 -10.39
N PHE A 163 2.76 8.28 -10.54
CA PHE A 163 2.69 7.22 -9.53
C PHE A 163 4.01 7.04 -8.77
N SER A 164 5.15 7.18 -9.46
CA SER A 164 6.49 7.03 -8.88
C SER A 164 6.95 8.29 -8.13
N ALA A 165 6.55 9.49 -8.56
CA ALA A 165 6.99 10.73 -7.91
C ALA A 165 6.40 10.93 -6.50
N PRO A 166 5.11 10.68 -6.22
CA PRO A 166 4.58 10.77 -4.86
C PRO A 166 5.18 9.70 -3.95
N LEU A 167 5.36 8.47 -4.46
CA LEU A 167 6.02 7.40 -3.72
C LEU A 167 7.47 7.73 -3.42
N GLY A 168 8.22 8.22 -4.41
CA GLY A 168 9.61 8.66 -4.24
C GLY A 168 9.70 9.80 -3.23
N TYR A 169 8.85 10.82 -3.35
CA TYR A 169 8.78 11.91 -2.39
C TYR A 169 8.52 11.39 -0.96
N CYS A 170 7.55 10.51 -0.78
CA CYS A 170 7.24 9.95 0.53
C CYS A 170 8.38 9.08 1.09
N ILE A 171 9.09 8.31 0.25
CA ILE A 171 10.26 7.52 0.66
C ILE A 171 11.42 8.44 1.08
N PHE A 172 11.65 9.56 0.40
CA PHE A 172 12.79 10.44 0.70
C PHE A 172 12.50 11.49 1.79
N HIS A 173 11.26 11.97 1.90
CA HIS A 173 10.90 13.06 2.83
C HIS A 173 10.14 12.60 4.08
N ASN A 174 9.58 11.38 4.08
CA ASN A 174 8.69 10.91 5.16
C ASN A 174 8.89 9.42 5.45
N THR A 175 10.17 9.00 5.55
CA THR A 175 10.61 7.60 5.77
C THR A 175 9.87 6.94 6.91
N THR A 176 9.69 7.62 8.05
CA THR A 176 9.01 7.06 9.21
C THR A 176 7.53 6.84 8.96
N ALA A 177 6.79 7.83 8.44
CA ALA A 177 5.36 7.70 8.16
C ALA A 177 5.04 6.64 7.09
N THR A 178 5.83 6.58 6.01
CA THR A 178 5.68 5.55 4.97
C THR A 178 5.89 4.15 5.52
N LEU A 179 6.86 4.00 6.42
CA LEU A 179 7.13 2.76 7.11
C LEU A 179 6.02 2.37 8.09
N TYR A 180 5.44 3.33 8.83
CA TYR A 180 4.26 3.08 9.68
C TYR A 180 3.05 2.62 8.85
N TYR A 181 2.70 3.31 7.76
CA TYR A 181 1.56 2.88 6.93
C TYR A 181 1.77 1.51 6.27
N LEU A 182 3.00 1.21 5.83
CA LEU A 182 3.34 -0.09 5.25
C LEU A 182 3.29 -1.19 6.32
N SER A 183 3.80 -0.90 7.52
CA SER A 183 3.69 -1.75 8.72
C SER A 183 2.22 -2.04 9.03
N ASP A 184 1.38 -1.02 9.17
CA ASP A 184 -0.05 -1.16 9.52
C ASP A 184 -0.82 -1.98 8.47
N CYS A 185 -0.50 -1.77 7.19
CA CYS A 185 -1.13 -2.55 6.11
C CYS A 185 -0.71 -4.03 6.16
N VAL A 186 0.57 -4.31 6.45
CA VAL A 186 1.10 -5.67 6.58
C VAL A 186 0.58 -6.33 7.86
N ALA A 187 0.51 -5.58 8.97
CA ALA A 187 -0.04 -6.03 10.24
C ALA A 187 -1.53 -6.34 10.13
N ALA A 188 -2.34 -5.46 9.53
CA ALA A 188 -3.75 -5.72 9.26
C ALA A 188 -3.96 -6.92 8.32
N LEU A 189 -3.09 -7.10 7.31
CA LEU A 189 -3.09 -8.28 6.45
C LEU A 189 -2.76 -9.56 7.24
N LEU A 190 -1.80 -9.50 8.15
CA LEU A 190 -1.41 -10.63 9.01
C LEU A 190 -2.50 -10.97 10.03
N ASP A 191 -3.13 -9.95 10.62
CA ASP A 191 -4.22 -10.08 11.58
C ASP A 191 -5.50 -10.63 10.93
N ILE A 192 -5.74 -10.33 9.64
CA ILE A 192 -6.79 -10.99 8.86
C ILE A 192 -6.61 -12.52 8.86
N PHE A 193 -5.38 -13.01 8.99
CA PHE A 193 -5.04 -14.43 9.03
C PHE A 193 -4.75 -14.96 10.45
N TRP A 194 -5.26 -14.30 11.50
CA TRP A 194 -5.06 -14.71 12.90
C TRP A 194 -5.47 -16.18 13.19
N PHE A 195 -6.36 -16.76 12.37
CA PHE A 195 -6.84 -18.14 12.49
C PHE A 195 -6.01 -19.18 11.71
N LEU A 196 -4.99 -18.77 10.95
CA LEU A 196 -4.12 -19.64 10.13
C LEU A 196 -2.63 -19.45 10.51
N PRO A 197 -2.14 -20.11 11.58
CA PRO A 197 -0.80 -19.92 12.11
C PRO A 197 0.34 -20.21 11.10
N TRP A 198 0.13 -21.16 10.18
CA TRP A 198 1.16 -21.49 9.17
C TRP A 198 1.33 -20.38 8.14
N LEU A 199 0.28 -19.62 7.85
CA LEU A 199 0.27 -18.64 6.77
C LEU A 199 1.15 -17.42 7.11
N ARG A 200 1.23 -17.07 8.40
CA ARG A 200 2.17 -16.05 8.91
C ARG A 200 3.61 -16.40 8.56
N GLY A 201 4.03 -17.64 8.80
CA GLY A 201 5.38 -18.11 8.46
C GLY A 201 5.67 -18.08 6.95
N VAL A 202 4.66 -18.41 6.13
CA VAL A 202 4.77 -18.30 4.66
C VAL A 202 4.88 -16.84 4.22
N LEU A 203 4.10 -15.94 4.82
CA LEU A 203 4.11 -14.53 4.46
C LEU A 203 5.42 -13.84 4.89
N GLU A 204 5.91 -14.12 6.09
CA GLU A 204 7.24 -13.68 6.56
C GLU A 204 8.35 -14.18 5.62
N TYR A 205 8.28 -15.45 5.20
CA TYR A 205 9.21 -16.02 4.24
C TYR A 205 9.18 -15.30 2.88
N VAL A 206 7.98 -14.98 2.38
CA VAL A 206 7.79 -14.25 1.11
C VAL A 206 8.26 -12.80 1.21
N LEU A 207 8.04 -12.13 2.34
CA LEU A 207 8.51 -10.76 2.60
C LEU A 207 10.04 -10.69 2.71
N LEU A 208 10.68 -11.72 3.25
CA LEU A 208 12.14 -11.82 3.39
C LEU A 208 12.85 -12.34 2.12
N MET A 209 12.11 -12.92 1.18
CA MET A 209 12.64 -13.50 -0.06
C MET A 209 13.44 -12.50 -0.91
N PRO A 210 13.00 -11.24 -1.13
CA PRO A 210 13.76 -10.24 -1.86
C PRO A 210 15.10 -9.91 -1.20
N TYR A 211 15.14 -9.85 0.14
CA TYR A 211 16.36 -9.65 0.92
C TYR A 211 17.31 -10.85 0.79
N ARG A 212 16.79 -12.08 0.87
CA ARG A 212 17.60 -13.30 0.66
C ARG A 212 18.19 -13.35 -0.74
N ILE A 213 17.41 -13.02 -1.76
CA ILE A 213 17.88 -12.92 -3.15
C ILE A 213 18.96 -11.85 -3.28
N LEU A 214 18.77 -10.68 -2.64
CA LEU A 214 19.77 -9.61 -2.62
C LEU A 214 21.06 -10.04 -1.92
N CYS A 215 20.98 -10.76 -0.80
CA CYS A 215 22.13 -11.33 -0.09
C CYS A 215 22.87 -12.38 -0.92
N VAL A 216 22.15 -13.23 -1.64
CA VAL A 216 22.74 -14.22 -2.56
C VAL A 216 23.45 -13.51 -3.73
N LEU A 217 22.88 -12.42 -4.24
CA LEU A 217 23.47 -11.62 -5.32
C LEU A 217 24.65 -10.75 -4.88
N THR A 218 24.65 -10.26 -3.63
CA THR A 218 25.67 -9.32 -3.12
C THR A 218 26.73 -9.99 -2.25
N GLY A 219 26.58 -11.29 -1.93
CA GLY A 219 27.54 -12.06 -1.12
C GLY A 219 27.62 -11.65 0.35
N GLY A 220 26.73 -10.77 0.82
CA GLY A 220 26.75 -10.23 2.18
C GLY A 220 25.80 -10.95 3.13
N GLY A 221 26.34 -11.75 4.05
CA GLY A 221 25.59 -12.43 5.13
C GLY A 221 25.44 -11.62 6.43
N TYR A 222 25.93 -10.38 6.48
CA TYR A 222 26.11 -9.64 7.74
C TYR A 222 24.86 -8.92 8.27
N TYR A 223 23.78 -8.86 7.48
CA TYR A 223 22.64 -8.00 7.80
C TYR A 223 21.37 -8.75 8.24
N GLU A 224 21.38 -10.08 8.41
CA GLU A 224 20.13 -10.81 8.72
C GLU A 224 19.60 -10.41 10.12
N GLU A 225 20.50 -10.17 11.07
CA GLU A 225 20.19 -9.61 12.39
C GLU A 225 19.84 -8.12 12.32
N THR A 226 20.47 -7.36 11.43
CA THR A 226 20.20 -5.92 11.25
C THR A 226 18.85 -5.69 10.60
N TRP A 227 18.46 -6.49 9.62
CA TRP A 227 17.15 -6.48 8.97
C TRP A 227 16.07 -7.08 9.86
N ARG A 228 16.36 -8.09 10.68
CA ARG A 228 15.46 -8.54 11.74
C ARG A 228 15.24 -7.45 12.78
N ARG A 229 16.29 -6.74 13.20
CA ARG A 229 16.16 -5.57 14.09
C ARG A 229 15.44 -4.42 13.44
N LEU A 230 15.67 -4.15 12.15
CA LEU A 230 14.94 -3.13 11.38
C LEU A 230 13.46 -3.51 11.29
N LEU A 231 13.15 -4.75 10.92
CA LEU A 231 11.79 -5.27 10.89
C LEU A 231 11.16 -5.27 12.27
N GLU A 232 11.88 -5.61 13.34
CA GLU A 232 11.39 -5.46 14.71
C GLU A 232 11.16 -4.00 15.06
N ILE A 233 12.06 -3.08 14.74
CA ILE A 233 11.87 -1.64 15.00
C ILE A 233 10.69 -1.09 14.20
N LEU A 234 10.47 -1.60 12.99
CA LEU A 234 9.43 -1.20 12.06
C LEU A 234 8.06 -1.81 12.34
N LEU A 235 8.02 -3.05 12.84
CA LEU A 235 6.79 -3.79 13.16
C LEU A 235 6.43 -3.68 14.65
N LYS A 236 7.38 -3.32 15.52
CA LYS A 236 7.15 -3.13 16.96
C LYS A 236 6.74 -1.67 17.17
N GLU A 237 5.51 -1.44 16.74
CA GLU A 237 4.73 -0.26 17.03
C GLU A 237 4.93 0.17 18.49
N TYR A 238 5.06 1.48 18.71
CA TYR A 238 4.81 2.03 20.03
C TYR A 238 3.33 1.77 20.35
N THR A 239 3.08 0.97 21.37
CA THR A 239 1.73 0.81 21.93
C THR A 239 1.20 2.22 22.25
N GLU A 240 -0.11 2.48 22.16
CA GLU A 240 -0.68 3.81 22.49
C GLU A 240 -0.17 4.37 23.83
N ARG A 241 0.02 3.49 24.83
CA ARG A 241 0.63 3.83 26.12
C ARG A 241 2.08 4.31 26.04
N GLU A 242 2.88 3.75 25.13
CA GLU A 242 4.26 4.16 24.92
C GLU A 242 4.35 5.47 24.11
N LYS A 243 3.39 5.71 23.18
CA LYS A 243 3.25 7.00 22.48
C LYS A 243 2.89 8.12 23.47
N GLU A 244 1.93 7.86 24.35
CA GLU A 244 1.57 8.77 25.45
C GLU A 244 2.77 9.02 26.39
N ALA A 245 3.50 7.98 26.77
CA ALA A 245 4.68 8.11 27.63
C ALA A 245 5.78 9.00 27.01
N LEU A 246 6.03 8.87 25.70
CA LEU A 246 6.95 9.76 24.98
C LEU A 246 6.47 11.21 24.97
N GLN A 247 5.17 11.44 24.81
CA GLN A 247 4.60 12.80 24.86
C GLN A 247 4.72 13.42 26.25
N VAL A 248 4.45 12.65 27.31
CA VAL A 248 4.62 13.13 28.71
C VAL A 248 6.07 13.53 28.98
N LEU A 249 7.03 12.75 28.47
CA LEU A 249 8.46 13.06 28.58
C LEU A 249 8.94 14.08 27.53
N SER A 250 8.05 14.67 26.73
CA SER A 250 8.40 15.65 25.68
C SER A 250 9.45 15.15 24.67
N LEU A 251 9.44 13.84 24.40
CA LEU A 251 10.36 13.17 23.48
C LEU A 251 9.68 12.83 22.16
N LYS A 252 10.44 12.83 21.06
CA LYS A 252 9.97 12.37 19.74
C LYS A 252 10.14 10.85 19.63
N GLY A 253 9.38 10.22 18.71
CA GLY A 253 9.20 8.77 18.55
C GLY A 253 10.45 7.84 18.47
N GLU A 254 11.66 8.39 18.47
CA GLU A 254 12.92 7.66 18.41
C GLU A 254 13.92 8.19 19.47
N ALA A 255 13.48 8.29 20.74
CA ALA A 255 14.37 8.72 21.83
C ALA A 255 15.25 7.57 22.32
N SER A 256 16.55 7.85 22.53
CA SER A 256 17.47 6.89 23.13
C SER A 256 17.23 6.76 24.64
N LEU A 257 17.75 5.69 25.26
CA LEU A 257 17.77 5.55 26.74
C LEU A 257 18.39 6.76 27.44
N GLU A 258 19.43 7.35 26.83
CA GLU A 258 20.11 8.53 27.37
C GLU A 258 19.19 9.76 27.32
N ASP A 259 18.40 9.91 26.26
CA ASP A 259 17.42 11.00 26.13
C ASP A 259 16.24 10.84 27.09
N ILE A 260 15.76 9.60 27.26
CA ILE A 260 14.68 9.24 28.20
C ILE A 260 15.09 9.56 29.63
N THR A 261 16.29 9.13 30.03
CA THR A 261 16.81 9.40 31.38
C THR A 261 17.14 10.87 31.61
N ARG A 262 17.60 11.59 30.59
CA ARG A 262 17.84 13.04 30.67
C ARG A 262 16.53 13.80 30.87
N SER A 263 15.55 13.58 30.00
CA SER A 263 14.25 14.27 30.08
C SER A 263 13.52 13.98 31.39
N TYR A 264 13.55 12.72 31.85
CA TYR A 264 13.02 12.35 33.16
C TYR A 264 13.67 13.16 34.29
N ARG A 265 15.00 13.30 34.31
CA ARG A 265 15.71 14.07 35.35
C ARG A 265 15.32 15.55 35.33
N ASP A 266 15.17 16.14 34.15
CA ASP A 266 14.83 17.55 34.00
C ASP A 266 13.38 17.84 34.42
N LEU A 267 12.45 16.97 34.01
CA LEU A 267 11.04 17.05 34.39
C LEU A 267 10.81 16.73 35.87
N ALA A 268 11.52 15.73 36.41
CA ALA A 268 11.43 15.36 37.82
C ALA A 268 11.90 16.49 38.74
N LYS A 269 12.97 17.22 38.38
CA LYS A 269 13.41 18.41 39.11
C LYS A 269 12.40 19.54 39.07
N THR A 270 11.74 19.72 37.93
CA THR A 270 10.78 20.81 37.70
C THR A 270 9.44 20.57 38.42
N TRP A 271 9.01 19.31 38.49
CA TRP A 271 7.71 18.91 39.03
C TRP A 271 7.80 18.21 40.39
N HIS A 272 8.97 18.22 41.05
CA HIS A 272 9.12 17.60 42.37
C HIS A 272 8.19 18.27 43.39
N PRO A 273 7.39 17.49 44.15
CA PRO A 273 6.41 18.05 45.11
C PRO A 273 7.08 18.90 46.21
N ASP A 274 8.33 18.61 46.57
CA ASP A 274 9.06 19.40 47.58
C ASP A 274 9.50 20.79 47.10
N HIS A 275 9.68 20.97 45.79
CA HIS A 275 10.19 22.23 45.22
C HIS A 275 9.13 23.02 44.45
N ASN A 276 8.04 22.38 44.03
CA ASN A 276 6.99 22.99 43.22
C ASN A 276 5.68 23.12 44.04
N PRO A 277 5.28 24.35 44.43
CA PRO A 277 4.11 24.59 45.27
C PRO A 277 2.77 24.46 44.53
N SER A 278 2.76 24.05 43.26
CA SER A 278 1.51 23.90 42.51
C SER A 278 0.73 22.65 42.94
N LYS A 279 -0.60 22.77 43.05
CA LYS A 279 -1.48 21.62 43.37
C LYS A 279 -1.46 20.51 42.31
N ASN A 280 -0.95 20.79 41.11
CA ASN A 280 -0.85 19.84 40.01
C ASN A 280 0.52 19.15 39.94
N ALA A 281 1.49 19.53 40.79
CA ALA A 281 2.84 19.02 40.73
C ALA A 281 2.91 17.51 41.01
N GLU A 282 2.20 17.06 42.05
CA GLU A 282 2.14 15.64 42.43
C GLU A 282 1.53 14.77 41.31
N ALA A 283 0.43 15.21 40.71
CA ALA A 283 -0.22 14.49 39.61
C ALA A 283 0.65 14.41 38.35
N MET A 284 1.38 15.48 38.03
CA MET A 284 2.33 15.49 36.90
C MET A 284 3.55 14.62 37.19
N PHE A 285 4.07 14.68 38.41
CA PHE A 285 5.22 13.85 38.84
C PHE A 285 4.90 12.36 38.73
N MET A 286 3.71 11.94 39.16
CA MET A 286 3.24 10.55 39.00
C MET A 286 3.17 10.13 37.53
N LYS A 287 2.61 10.97 36.66
CA LYS A 287 2.55 10.70 35.21
C LYS A 287 3.95 10.60 34.58
N ILE A 288 4.88 11.47 34.97
CA ILE A 288 6.26 11.45 34.50
C ILE A 288 6.96 10.14 34.92
N ASN A 289 6.71 9.68 36.14
CA ASN A 289 7.29 8.43 36.64
C ASN A 289 6.72 7.20 35.92
N GLU A 290 5.40 7.15 35.72
CA GLU A 290 4.74 6.08 34.96
C GLU A 290 5.23 6.02 33.51
N ALA A 291 5.33 7.18 32.84
CA ALA A 291 5.88 7.28 31.49
C ALA A 291 7.33 6.77 31.42
N TYR A 292 8.16 7.11 32.40
CA TYR A 292 9.54 6.64 32.47
C TYR A 292 9.63 5.12 32.66
N GLU A 293 8.82 4.54 33.55
CA GLU A 293 8.81 3.09 33.78
C GLU A 293 8.40 2.29 32.53
N ILE A 294 7.37 2.76 31.81
CA ILE A 294 6.90 2.14 30.57
C ILE A 294 8.02 2.11 29.52
N LEU A 295 8.70 3.24 29.29
CA LEU A 295 9.79 3.32 28.32
C LEU A 295 11.05 2.56 28.77
N LEU A 296 11.32 2.51 30.08
CA LEU A 296 12.43 1.74 30.64
C LEU A 296 12.20 0.22 30.46
N GLN A 297 10.97 -0.24 30.63
CA GLN A 297 10.61 -1.64 30.44
C GLN A 297 10.78 -2.08 28.98
N ARG A 298 10.51 -1.20 28.01
CA ARG A 298 10.79 -1.43 26.58
C ARG A 298 12.27 -1.66 26.30
N HIS A 299 13.15 -0.94 27.00
CA HIS A 299 14.59 -1.01 26.80
C HIS A 299 15.31 -2.07 27.66
N ARG A 300 14.63 -2.67 28.65
CA ARG A 300 15.21 -3.79 29.39
C ARG A 300 15.29 -5.05 28.51
N PRO A 301 16.42 -5.75 28.48
CA PRO A 301 16.47 -7.08 27.86
C PRO A 301 15.56 -8.03 28.66
N GLN A 302 14.56 -8.62 28.00
CA GLN A 302 13.75 -9.66 28.61
C GLN A 302 14.67 -10.85 28.95
N ARG A 303 14.92 -11.08 30.25
CA ARG A 303 15.51 -12.33 30.70
C ARG A 303 14.45 -13.42 30.52
N PHE A 304 14.61 -14.24 29.49
CA PHE A 304 13.89 -15.51 29.38
C PHE A 304 14.15 -16.32 30.67
N LYS A 305 13.06 -16.70 31.36
CA LYS A 305 13.06 -17.66 32.47
C LYS A 305 12.43 -18.95 31.98
#